data_AF-A0A939L405-F1
#
_entry.id   AF-A0A939L405-F1
#
_cell.length_a   1.000
_cell.length_b   1.000
_cell.length_c   1.000
_cell.angle_alpha   90.00
_cell.angle_beta   90.00
_cell.angle_gamma   90.00
#
_symmetry.space_group_name_H-M   'P 1'
#
loop_
_entity.id
_entity.type
_entity.pdbx_description
1 polymer ?
#
loop_
_entity_poly.entity_id
_entity_poly.type
_entity_poly.pdbx_seq_one_letter_code
_entity_poly.pdbx_strand_id
1 'polypeptide(L)'
;MIVGQCGHCKPVPPGLTARVWITRGGTVFHRSPACEALGDGQARAARFGMEVHRPVQVPLATAMGERRGACIPCFPGYRPGVAG
;
A
#
# COMPACT_ATOMS: atom_id res chain seq x y z
N MET A 1 26.86 -12.38 -18.94
CA MET A 1 26.36 -11.09 -18.43
C MET A 1 25.38 -11.37 -17.31
N ILE A 2 25.68 -10.92 -16.09
CA ILE A 2 24.81 -11.12 -14.92
C ILE A 2 23.64 -10.15 -15.06
N VAL A 3 22.44 -10.68 -15.28
CA VAL A 3 21.18 -9.93 -15.19
C VAL A 3 20.91 -9.70 -13.71
N GLY A 4 20.96 -8.46 -13.21
CA GLY A 4 20.64 -8.23 -11.79
C GLY A 4 21.02 -6.91 -11.13
N GLN A 5 21.48 -5.87 -11.82
CA GLN A 5 21.74 -4.57 -11.19
C GLN A 5 20.87 -3.46 -11.80
N CYS A 6 19.64 -3.35 -11.32
CA CYS A 6 18.99 -2.05 -11.24
C CYS A 6 19.57 -1.32 -10.03
N GLY A 7 20.48 -0.36 -10.23
CA GLY A 7 20.97 0.55 -9.18
C GLY A 7 19.90 1.46 -8.54
N HIS A 8 18.63 1.18 -8.81
CA HIS A 8 17.45 1.93 -8.36
C HIS A 8 16.48 1.09 -7.50
N CYS A 9 16.77 -0.20 -7.32
CA CYS A 9 15.94 -1.11 -6.55
C CYS A 9 16.30 -0.96 -5.06
N LYS A 10 15.75 0.07 -4.40
CA LYS A 10 15.85 0.18 -2.93
C LYS A 10 15.26 -1.09 -2.30
N PRO A 11 15.93 -1.70 -1.30
CA PRO A 11 15.38 -2.86 -0.61
C PRO A 11 14.03 -2.51 0.01
N VAL A 12 13.12 -3.47 0.01
CA VAL A 12 11.83 -3.33 0.69
C VAL A 12 12.10 -3.10 2.18
N PRO A 13 11.57 -2.03 2.81
CA PRO A 13 11.78 -1.80 4.23
C PRO A 13 11.33 -3.00 5.07
N PRO A 14 12.03 -3.31 6.17
CA PRO A 14 11.62 -4.39 7.07
C PRO A 14 10.15 -4.27 7.47
N GLY A 15 9.43 -5.39 7.42
CA GLY A 15 8.00 -5.45 7.74
C GLY A 15 7.05 -5.07 6.61
N LEU A 16 7.56 -4.63 5.44
CA LEU A 16 6.76 -4.39 4.23
C LEU A 16 6.93 -5.51 3.19
N THR A 17 6.10 -5.46 2.14
CA THR A 17 6.13 -6.40 1.01
C THR A 17 6.40 -5.66 -0.30
N ALA A 18 7.02 -6.33 -1.29
CA ALA A 18 7.34 -5.71 -2.58
C ALA A 18 6.11 -5.28 -3.39
N ARG A 19 4.97 -5.95 -3.15
CA ARG A 19 3.69 -5.66 -3.78
C ARG A 19 2.63 -5.45 -2.71
N VAL A 20 1.75 -4.49 -2.94
CA VAL A 20 0.69 -4.06 -2.01
C VAL A 20 -0.60 -3.78 -2.78
N TRP A 21 -1.70 -3.73 -2.06
CA TRP A 21 -3.03 -3.48 -2.62
C TRP A 21 -3.45 -2.04 -2.33
N ILE A 22 -3.95 -1.36 -3.35
CA ILE A 22 -4.48 0.01 -3.25
C ILE A 22 -5.86 0.08 -3.90
N THR A 23 -6.67 1.05 -3.49
CA THR A 23 -7.88 1.46 -4.21
C THR A 23 -7.67 2.86 -4.80
N ARG A 24 -8.30 3.13 -5.94
CA ARG A 24 -8.28 4.49 -6.53
C ARG A 24 -8.92 5.47 -5.54
N GLY A 25 -8.26 6.61 -5.31
CA GLY A 25 -8.68 7.60 -4.31
C GLY A 25 -8.36 7.24 -2.85
N GLY A 26 -7.93 6.01 -2.53
CA GLY A 26 -7.52 5.63 -1.18
C GLY A 26 -6.21 6.29 -0.74
N THR A 27 -6.02 6.50 0.56
CA THR A 27 -4.81 7.13 1.11
C THR A 27 -3.80 6.15 1.71
N VAL A 28 -4.16 4.87 1.76
CA VAL A 28 -3.33 3.81 2.35
C VAL A 28 -3.16 2.63 1.40
N PHE A 29 -2.12 1.84 1.62
CA PHE A 29 -1.90 0.55 0.97
C PHE A 29 -2.04 -0.62 1.97
N HIS A 30 -2.46 -1.78 1.47
CA HIS A 30 -2.78 -2.97 2.25
C HIS A 30 -1.93 -4.17 1.83
N ARG A 31 -1.74 -5.12 2.76
CA ARG A 31 -1.04 -6.39 2.48
C ARG A 31 -1.93 -7.38 1.72
N SER A 32 -3.23 -7.35 1.98
CA SER A 32 -4.23 -8.27 1.44
C SER A 32 -5.46 -7.51 0.94
N PRO A 33 -6.10 -7.94 -0.16
CA PRO A 33 -7.36 -7.35 -0.61
C PRO A 33 -8.52 -7.71 0.32
N ALA A 34 -8.36 -8.73 1.19
CA ALA A 34 -9.32 -9.15 2.20
C ALA A 34 -9.12 -8.46 3.56
N CYS A 35 -8.34 -7.36 3.61
CA CYS A 35 -8.18 -6.59 4.83
C CYS A 35 -9.53 -5.96 5.24
N GLU A 36 -9.96 -6.19 6.47
CA GLU A 36 -11.23 -5.65 7.00
C GLU A 36 -11.29 -4.13 6.88
N ALA A 37 -10.22 -3.42 7.27
CA ALA A 37 -10.13 -1.96 7.14
C ALA A 37 -10.24 -1.45 5.70
N LEU A 38 -9.85 -2.27 4.70
CA LEU A 38 -10.10 -1.94 3.29
C LEU A 38 -11.59 -2.03 2.98
N GLY A 39 -12.23 -3.11 3.41
CA GLY A 39 -13.67 -3.34 3.25
C GLY A 39 -14.48 -2.23 3.90
N ASP A 40 -14.17 -1.88 5.15
CA ASP A 40 -14.80 -0.79 5.89
C ASP A 40 -14.63 0.56 5.18
N GLY A 41 -13.43 0.84 4.66
CA GLY A 41 -13.15 2.04 3.89
C GLY A 41 -14.01 2.14 2.62
N GLN A 42 -14.17 1.03 1.89
CA GLN A 42 -15.04 0.99 0.71
C GLN A 42 -16.53 1.10 1.07
N ALA A 43 -16.98 0.42 2.13
CA ALA A 43 -18.36 0.51 2.61
C ALA A 43 -18.70 1.94 3.07
N ARG A 44 -17.75 2.60 3.77
CA ARG A 44 -17.85 4.01 4.14
C ARG A 44 -17.93 4.90 2.91
N ALA A 45 -17.09 4.66 1.90
CA ALA A 45 -17.11 5.43 0.65
C ALA A 45 -18.47 5.34 -0.06
N ALA A 46 -19.01 4.14 -0.20
CA ALA A 46 -20.35 3.92 -0.75
C ALA A 46 -21.43 4.67 0.06
N ARG A 47 -21.36 4.64 1.40
CA ARG A 47 -22.32 5.34 2.27
C ARG A 47 -22.31 6.86 2.08
N PHE A 48 -21.18 7.45 1.69
CA PHE A 48 -21.05 8.88 1.38
C PHE A 48 -21.28 9.20 -0.10
N GLY A 49 -21.78 8.25 -0.90
CA GLY A 49 -22.03 8.45 -2.33
C GLY A 49 -20.75 8.56 -3.18
N MET A 50 -19.61 8.14 -2.64
CA MET A 50 -18.35 8.09 -3.38
C MET A 50 -18.27 6.82 -4.22
N GLU A 51 -17.58 6.89 -5.35
CA GLU A 51 -17.33 5.71 -6.19
C GLU A 51 -16.43 4.71 -5.45
N VAL A 52 -16.87 3.45 -5.38
CA VAL A 52 -16.07 2.35 -4.86
C VAL A 52 -15.28 1.71 -5.98
N HIS A 53 -14.00 1.45 -5.74
CA HIS A 53 -13.09 0.93 -6.74
C HIS A 53 -12.51 -0.40 -6.28
N ARG A 54 -12.43 -1.36 -7.20
CA ARG A 54 -11.80 -2.66 -6.93
C ARG A 54 -10.34 -2.45 -6.51
N PRO A 55 -9.86 -3.15 -5.45
CA PRO A 55 -8.45 -3.14 -5.09
C PRO A 55 -7.59 -3.67 -6.24
N VAL A 56 -6.48 -2.99 -6.50
CA VAL A 56 -5.47 -3.41 -7.47
C VAL A 56 -4.13 -3.61 -6.78
N GLN A 57 -3.37 -4.60 -7.25
CA GLN A 57 -2.04 -4.88 -6.72
C GLN A 57 -0.97 -4.12 -7.50
N VAL A 58 -0.18 -3.31 -6.80
CA VAL A 58 0.89 -2.47 -7.37
C VAL A 58 2.23 -2.72 -6.69
N PRO A 59 3.37 -2.35 -7.32
CA PRO A 59 4.64 -2.28 -6.61
C PRO A 59 4.59 -1.30 -5.43
N LEU A 60 5.27 -1.64 -4.33
CA LEU A 60 5.36 -0.77 -3.14
C LEU A 60 5.86 0.63 -3.50
N ALA A 61 6.84 0.73 -4.40
CA ALA A 61 7.40 1.99 -4.86
C ALA A 61 6.34 2.92 -5.47
N THR A 62 5.34 2.37 -6.18
CA THR A 62 4.22 3.14 -6.73
C THR A 62 3.37 3.73 -5.61
N ALA A 63 2.97 2.92 -4.62
CA ALA A 63 2.17 3.39 -3.49
C ALA A 63 2.91 4.47 -2.66
N MET A 64 4.22 4.29 -2.44
CA MET A 64 5.07 5.27 -1.76
C MET A 64 5.24 6.56 -2.59
N GLY A 65 5.41 6.45 -3.91
CA GLY A 65 5.47 7.59 -4.82
C GLY A 65 4.19 8.43 -4.82
N GLU A 66 3.04 7.79 -4.64
CA GLU A 66 1.73 8.43 -4.43
C GLU A 66 1.51 8.94 -3.00
N ARG A 67 2.54 8.88 -2.12
CA ARG A 67 2.49 9.29 -0.72
C ARG A 67 1.41 8.60 0.11
N ARG A 68 1.10 7.34 -0.22
CA ARG A 68 0.14 6.54 0.54
C ARG A 68 0.77 6.04 1.84
N GLY A 69 0.00 6.05 2.91
CA GLY A 69 0.38 5.46 4.19
C GLY A 69 0.28 3.93 4.19
N ALA A 70 0.92 3.28 5.15
CA ALA A 70 0.70 1.86 5.39
C ALA A 70 -0.56 1.66 6.24
N CYS A 71 -1.40 0.69 5.87
CA CYS A 71 -2.50 0.26 6.74
C CYS A 71 -1.93 -0.34 8.05
N ILE A 72 -2.25 0.25 9.20
CA ILE A 72 -1.74 -0.16 10.52
C ILE A 72 -2.02 -1.65 10.81
N PRO A 73 -3.26 -2.17 10.63
CA PRO A 73 -3.51 -3.62 10.77
C PRO A 73 -2.66 -4.50 9.87
N CYS A 74 -2.35 -4.06 8.65
CA CYS A 74 -1.54 -4.84 7.69
C CYS A 74 -0.04 -4.78 7.99
N PHE A 75 0.43 -3.69 8.58
CA PHE A 75 1.84 -3.38 8.77
C PHE A 75 2.09 -2.74 10.16
N PRO A 76 1.78 -3.44 11.27
CA PRO A 76 1.81 -2.85 12.61
C PRO A 76 3.21 -2.42 13.06
N GLY A 77 4.26 -3.05 12.51
CA GLY A 77 5.66 -2.71 12.79
C GLY A 77 6.23 -1.60 11.89
N TYR A 78 5.49 -1.14 10.88
CA TYR A 78 5.99 -0.10 9.99
C TYR A 78 5.66 1.29 10.55
N ARG A 79 6.69 2.07 10.85
CA ARG A 79 6.56 3.48 11.26
C ARG A 79 7.15 4.36 10.16
N PRO A 80 6.33 5.13 9.41
CA PRO A 80 6.85 6.09 8.45
C PRO A 80 7.58 7.20 9.22
N GLY A 81 8.90 7.30 9.05
CA GLY A 81 9.73 8.36 9.64
C GLY A 81 10.40 8.00 10.96
N VAL A 82 11.46 7.20 10.89
CA VAL A 82 12.74 7.54 11.54
C VAL A 82 13.81 7.52 10.45
N ALA A 83 13.77 8.51 9.57
CA ALA A 83 15.00 8.92 8.91
C ALA A 83 15.81 9.61 10.01
N GLY A 84 16.92 8.99 10.43
CA GLY A 84 17.90 9.65 11.29
C GLY A 84 18.53 10.84 10.59
#